data_AF-G7GI03-F1
#
_entry.id   AF-G7GI03-F1
#
_cell.length_a   1.000
_cell.length_b   1.000
_cell.length_c   1.000
_cell.angle_alpha   90.00
_cell.angle_beta   90.00
_cell.angle_gamma   90.00
#
_symmetry.space_group_name_H-M   'P 1'
#
loop_
_entity.id
_entity.type
_entity.pdbx_description
1 polymer ?
#
loop_
_entity_poly.entity_id
_entity_poly.type
_entity_poly.pdbx_seq_one_letter_code
_entity_poly.pdbx_strand_id
1 'polypeptide(L)'
;MSIGFDSSNTFKAFISKVAKADSGDVKKTLLDVKKIVDTLIFKNVAFTNKRVFFYDIPKENLSKIFDSLQKNNEYFLKGENSTSFNYNLIDHDHVETSLVLSDEDTSFKVIYLKSGRNRPDIIHPKNKEHLFGGEFGDIIDITLKVQYVMNAFDFFAFDFKNNILVVGMDLDGIFPTAETNKSQGNYVRDLRKLANLQSLKAKNLRNCVANLEFEKIGSVLNHSFMTADRGFNHAGNSITSNQDIRNDDFHKDGIKDKEADFYGIKKLFPLENDEKVVLTVRMTFRDYKLPNASIYSALIDNVTSYNGLKYAIRKVIEHNHN
;
A
#
# COMPACT_ATOMS: atom_id res chain seq x y z
N MET A 1 23.28 18.07 13.03
CA MET A 1 22.84 16.71 13.44
C MET A 1 21.32 16.71 13.39
N SER A 2 20.74 16.33 12.24
CA SER A 2 19.29 16.41 11.99
C SER A 2 18.69 15.02 12.06
N ILE A 3 18.02 14.72 13.16
CA ILE A 3 17.07 13.60 13.23
C ILE A 3 15.76 14.16 12.67
N GLY A 4 15.46 13.83 11.40
CA GLY A 4 14.34 14.39 10.65
C GLY A 4 13.01 13.71 11.00
N PHE A 5 12.04 14.52 11.43
CA PHE A 5 10.61 14.20 11.57
C PHE A 5 9.84 15.26 10.78
N ASP A 6 9.78 15.11 9.45
CA ASP A 6 9.45 16.20 8.51
C ASP A 6 7.95 16.53 8.37
N SER A 7 7.22 16.66 9.49
CA SER A 7 5.98 17.43 9.51
C SER A 7 5.88 18.26 10.79
N SER A 8 6.44 19.47 10.72
CA SER A 8 6.77 20.30 11.89
C SER A 8 5.58 20.88 12.68
N ASN A 9 4.34 20.82 12.16
CA ASN A 9 3.20 21.47 12.83
C ASN A 9 2.61 20.64 13.98
N THR A 10 2.47 19.32 13.80
CA THR A 10 1.92 18.44 14.84
C THR A 10 2.90 18.30 16.01
N PHE A 11 4.20 18.28 15.71
CA PHE A 11 5.24 18.14 16.73
C PHE A 11 5.49 19.44 17.52
N LYS A 12 5.47 20.60 16.85
CA LYS A 12 5.50 21.89 17.55
C LYS A 12 4.27 22.09 18.43
N ALA A 13 3.09 21.68 17.95
CA ALA A 13 1.87 21.68 18.76
C ALA A 13 1.96 20.70 19.94
N PHE A 14 2.61 19.55 19.75
CA PHE A 14 2.87 18.56 20.80
C PHE A 14 3.82 19.08 21.87
N ILE A 15 5.00 19.59 21.49
CA ILE A 15 5.95 20.22 22.41
C ILE A 15 5.27 21.39 23.13
N SER A 16 4.50 22.21 22.42
CA SER A 16 3.77 23.33 23.04
C SER A 16 2.72 22.87 24.03
N LYS A 17 1.99 21.77 23.79
CA LYS A 17 1.03 21.20 24.74
C LYS A 17 1.69 20.63 25.99
N VAL A 18 2.85 19.97 25.85
CA VAL A 18 3.64 19.47 26.99
C VAL A 18 4.23 20.64 27.79
N ALA A 19 4.74 21.66 27.11
CA ALA A 19 5.37 22.83 27.73
C ALA A 19 4.38 23.78 28.42
N LYS A 20 3.10 23.80 28.01
CA LYS A 20 2.01 24.59 28.61
C LYS A 20 1.28 23.87 29.75
N ALA A 21 1.73 22.68 30.14
CA ALA A 21 1.14 21.94 31.26
C ALA A 21 1.65 22.54 32.59
N ASP A 22 1.11 23.70 32.96
CA ASP A 22 1.52 24.46 34.16
C ASP A 22 1.03 23.84 35.48
N SER A 23 0.11 22.86 35.42
CA SER A 23 -0.23 21.93 36.50
C SER A 23 -1.14 20.80 35.97
N GLY A 24 -1.00 19.59 36.50
CA GLY A 24 -1.74 18.40 36.09
C GLY A 24 -0.88 17.14 36.10
N ASP A 25 -1.52 15.97 36.06
CA ASP A 25 -0.80 14.69 36.04
C ASP A 25 -0.08 14.51 34.70
N VAL A 26 1.22 14.85 34.65
CA VAL A 26 2.11 14.66 33.49
C VAL A 26 1.98 13.23 32.94
N LYS A 27 1.78 12.24 33.82
CA LYS A 27 1.55 10.84 33.43
C LYS A 27 0.29 10.71 32.60
N LYS A 28 -0.81 11.36 32.97
CA LYS A 28 -2.06 11.37 32.20
C LYS A 28 -1.85 11.97 30.81
N THR A 29 -1.18 13.12 30.72
CA THR A 29 -0.88 13.76 29.42
C THR A 29 -0.02 12.85 28.53
N LEU A 30 1.02 12.22 29.08
CA LEU A 30 1.87 11.29 28.32
C LEU A 30 1.10 10.02 27.88
N LEU A 31 0.18 9.51 28.71
CA LEU A 31 -0.68 8.38 28.35
C LEU A 31 -1.67 8.74 27.24
N ASP A 32 -2.28 9.93 27.30
CA ASP A 32 -3.19 10.42 26.26
C ASP A 32 -2.46 10.60 24.92
N VAL A 33 -1.23 11.13 24.96
CA VAL A 33 -0.35 11.24 23.79
C VAL A 33 -0.03 9.87 23.22
N LYS A 34 0.40 8.93 24.08
CA LYS A 34 0.71 7.56 23.66
C LYS A 34 -0.49 6.92 22.96
N LYS A 35 -1.70 7.09 23.50
CA LYS A 35 -2.93 6.58 22.89
C LYS A 35 -3.16 7.16 21.48
N ILE A 36 -2.96 8.46 21.29
CA ILE A 36 -3.09 9.10 19.97
C ILE A 36 -2.04 8.57 18.99
N VAL A 37 -0.79 8.49 19.42
CA VAL A 37 0.33 7.99 18.61
C VAL A 37 0.09 6.53 18.22
N ASP A 38 -0.25 5.67 19.18
CA ASP A 38 -0.53 4.25 18.94
C ASP A 38 -1.71 4.09 17.95
N THR A 39 -2.73 4.95 18.04
CA THR A 39 -3.85 4.97 17.09
C THR A 39 -3.40 5.37 15.68
N LEU A 40 -2.58 6.41 15.55
CA LEU A 40 -2.07 6.87 14.26
C LEU A 40 -1.13 5.83 13.62
N ILE A 41 -0.24 5.24 14.41
CA ILE A 41 0.65 4.16 13.95
C ILE A 41 -0.19 2.99 13.46
N PHE A 42 -1.15 2.52 14.26
CA PHE A 42 -2.06 1.45 13.87
C PHE A 42 -2.73 1.73 12.54
N LYS A 43 -3.32 2.92 12.36
CA LYS A 43 -4.02 3.28 11.13
C LYS A 43 -3.11 3.24 9.90
N ASN A 44 -1.91 3.84 10.01
CA ASN A 44 -0.96 3.86 8.91
C ASN A 44 -0.42 2.48 8.58
N VAL A 45 -0.10 1.68 9.60
CA VAL A 45 0.40 0.31 9.44
C VAL A 45 -0.69 -0.63 8.93
N ALA A 46 -1.95 -0.48 9.34
CA ALA A 46 -3.01 -1.38 8.93
C ALA A 46 -3.50 -1.08 7.50
N PHE A 47 -3.67 0.18 7.13
CA PHE A 47 -4.57 0.54 6.03
C PHE A 47 -3.92 1.38 4.92
N THR A 48 -2.92 2.19 5.24
CA THR A 48 -2.31 3.14 4.30
C THR A 48 -1.21 2.48 3.45
N ASN A 49 -1.00 3.00 2.24
CA ASN A 49 0.11 2.64 1.35
C ASN A 49 0.26 1.12 1.09
N LYS A 50 -0.84 0.47 0.70
CA LYS A 50 -0.91 -0.98 0.45
C LYS A 50 -0.97 -1.30 -1.03
N ARG A 51 0.00 -2.06 -1.54
CA ARG A 51 -0.09 -2.62 -2.89
C ARG A 51 -0.78 -3.98 -2.84
N VAL A 52 -1.95 -4.08 -3.46
CA VAL A 52 -2.82 -5.24 -3.38
C VAL A 52 -2.90 -6.01 -4.70
N PHE A 53 -2.94 -7.33 -4.60
CA PHE A 53 -3.06 -8.28 -5.70
C PHE A 53 -4.26 -9.19 -5.46
N PHE A 54 -5.05 -9.48 -6.50
CA PHE A 54 -6.33 -10.17 -6.37
C PHE A 54 -6.28 -11.54 -7.02
N TYR A 55 -6.86 -12.55 -6.37
CA TYR A 55 -6.86 -13.93 -6.82
C TYR A 55 -8.23 -14.56 -6.63
N ASP A 56 -8.76 -15.19 -7.68
CA ASP A 56 -9.97 -15.99 -7.58
C ASP A 56 -9.63 -17.33 -6.89
N ILE A 57 -10.32 -17.62 -5.80
CA ILE A 57 -10.15 -18.87 -5.05
C ILE A 57 -11.52 -19.44 -4.69
N PRO A 58 -11.79 -20.74 -4.97
CA PRO A 58 -13.03 -21.38 -4.53
C PRO A 58 -13.28 -21.18 -3.03
N LYS A 59 -14.54 -20.94 -2.65
CA LYS A 59 -14.92 -20.61 -1.27
C LYS A 59 -14.35 -21.58 -0.23
N GLU A 60 -14.41 -22.88 -0.52
CA GLU A 60 -13.87 -23.95 0.33
C GLU A 60 -12.36 -23.80 0.59
N ASN A 61 -11.59 -23.45 -0.44
CA ASN A 61 -10.15 -23.24 -0.34
C ASN A 61 -9.84 -21.93 0.38
N LEU A 62 -10.65 -20.89 0.18
CA LEU A 62 -10.52 -19.61 0.88
C LEU A 62 -10.71 -19.81 2.39
N SER A 63 -11.73 -20.58 2.81
CA SER A 63 -11.93 -20.98 4.21
C SER A 63 -10.77 -21.81 4.75
N LYS A 64 -10.32 -22.82 4.00
CA LYS A 64 -9.19 -23.66 4.39
C LYS A 64 -7.91 -22.85 4.63
N ILE A 65 -7.60 -21.89 3.76
CA ILE A 65 -6.44 -21.01 3.92
C ILE A 65 -6.59 -20.18 5.19
N PHE A 66 -7.74 -19.54 5.37
CA PHE A 66 -7.99 -18.69 6.54
C PHE A 66 -7.81 -19.47 7.85
N ASP A 67 -8.41 -20.65 7.96
CA ASP A 67 -8.31 -21.49 9.15
C ASP A 67 -6.89 -22.00 9.41
N SER A 68 -6.12 -22.28 8.35
CA SER A 68 -4.73 -22.74 8.45
C SER A 68 -3.81 -21.64 8.98
N LEU A 69 -4.05 -20.38 8.61
CA LEU A 69 -3.27 -19.23 9.05
C LEU A 69 -3.50 -18.84 10.52
N GLN A 70 -4.59 -19.30 11.13
CA GLN A 70 -4.84 -19.08 12.57
C GLN A 70 -4.06 -20.02 13.50
N LYS A 71 -3.29 -20.93 12.92
CA LYS A 71 -2.51 -21.97 13.62
C LYS A 71 -1.09 -21.99 13.08
N ASN A 72 -0.16 -22.54 13.86
CA ASN A 72 1.16 -22.86 13.34
C ASN A 72 1.04 -23.81 12.16
N ASN A 73 1.75 -23.50 11.08
CA ASN A 73 1.84 -24.34 9.90
C ASN A 73 3.26 -24.28 9.32
N GLU A 74 3.52 -25.08 8.28
CA GLU A 74 4.84 -25.20 7.65
C GLU A 74 5.39 -23.87 7.11
N TYR A 75 4.52 -22.93 6.75
CA TYR A 75 4.89 -21.69 6.07
C TYR A 75 4.77 -20.44 6.94
N PHE A 76 3.88 -20.46 7.93
CA PHE A 76 3.59 -19.32 8.79
C PHE A 76 3.59 -19.73 10.27
N LEU A 77 4.32 -18.98 11.07
CA LEU A 77 4.25 -19.08 12.52
C LEU A 77 3.04 -18.30 13.01
N LYS A 78 2.35 -18.82 14.02
CA LYS A 78 1.31 -18.07 14.72
C LYS A 78 1.98 -17.06 15.64
N GLY A 79 1.78 -15.78 15.37
CA GLY A 79 2.31 -14.73 16.24
C GLY A 79 1.61 -14.72 17.60
N GLU A 80 2.25 -14.04 18.55
CA GLU A 80 1.88 -14.04 19.97
C GLU A 80 0.50 -13.42 20.24
N ASN A 81 0.06 -12.49 19.38
CA ASN A 81 -1.17 -11.73 19.58
C ASN A 81 -1.92 -11.49 18.26
N SER A 82 -3.22 -11.82 18.24
CA SER A 82 -4.13 -11.60 17.09
C SER A 82 -4.99 -10.34 17.22
N THR A 83 -4.85 -9.56 18.28
CA THR A 83 -5.68 -8.37 18.61
C THR A 83 -4.93 -7.04 18.45
N SER A 84 -3.61 -7.07 18.37
CA SER A 84 -2.79 -5.88 18.15
C SER A 84 -1.51 -6.24 17.40
N PHE A 85 -0.92 -5.26 16.72
CA PHE A 85 0.41 -5.41 16.14
C PHE A 85 1.48 -5.51 17.22
N ASN A 86 2.44 -6.41 17.02
CA ASN A 86 3.70 -6.42 17.75
C ASN A 86 4.74 -5.62 16.94
N TYR A 87 5.06 -4.41 17.39
CA TYR A 87 6.01 -3.51 16.71
C TYR A 87 7.49 -3.81 17.01
N ASN A 88 7.80 -4.77 17.90
CA ASN A 88 9.18 -5.17 18.15
C ASN A 88 9.80 -5.72 16.86
N LEU A 89 11.07 -5.40 16.60
CA LEU A 89 11.77 -5.92 15.42
C LEU A 89 11.73 -7.46 15.43
N ILE A 90 11.44 -8.04 14.26
CA ILE A 90 11.56 -9.48 14.07
C ILE A 90 13.04 -9.87 14.11
N ASP A 91 13.35 -10.97 14.77
CA ASP A 91 14.71 -11.47 15.00
C ASP A 91 14.97 -12.82 14.29
N HIS A 92 14.04 -13.25 13.45
CA HIS A 92 14.11 -14.47 12.66
C HIS A 92 13.57 -14.28 11.24
N ASP A 93 13.87 -15.24 10.37
CA ASP A 93 13.49 -15.18 8.94
C ASP A 93 12.06 -15.68 8.65
N HIS A 94 11.37 -16.24 9.66
CA HIS A 94 10.00 -16.71 9.50
C HIS A 94 8.99 -15.58 9.41
N VAL A 95 7.86 -15.86 8.76
CA VAL A 95 6.71 -14.96 8.66
C VAL A 95 5.72 -15.32 9.77
N GLU A 96 5.34 -14.35 10.58
CA GLU A 96 4.36 -14.53 11.66
C GLU A 96 3.00 -14.01 11.23
N THR A 97 1.92 -14.73 11.56
CA THR A 97 0.57 -14.15 11.53
C THR A 97 0.37 -13.26 12.74
N SER A 98 -0.35 -12.14 12.57
CA SER A 98 -0.51 -11.11 13.59
C SER A 98 -1.99 -10.76 13.75
N LEU A 99 -2.30 -9.47 13.82
CA LEU A 99 -3.65 -8.93 13.94
C LEU A 99 -4.62 -9.59 12.95
N VAL A 100 -5.79 -9.97 13.47
CA VAL A 100 -6.93 -10.43 12.66
C VAL A 100 -8.07 -9.44 12.80
N LEU A 101 -8.53 -8.90 11.67
CA LEU A 101 -9.71 -8.05 11.60
C LEU A 101 -10.85 -8.80 10.90
N SER A 102 -12.06 -8.68 11.44
CA SER A 102 -13.26 -9.37 10.97
C SER A 102 -14.44 -8.42 11.10
N ASP A 103 -15.34 -8.45 10.13
CA ASP A 103 -16.67 -7.89 10.28
C ASP A 103 -17.58 -8.82 11.10
N GLU A 104 -18.71 -8.26 11.54
CA GLU A 104 -19.75 -8.99 12.27
C GLU A 104 -20.44 -10.05 11.36
N ASP A 105 -20.59 -9.75 10.06
CA ASP A 105 -21.21 -10.66 9.08
C ASP A 105 -20.25 -11.73 8.55
N THR A 106 -18.97 -11.67 8.93
CA THR A 106 -17.86 -12.55 8.53
C THR A 106 -17.58 -12.63 7.02
N SER A 107 -18.17 -11.75 6.22
CA SER A 107 -18.03 -11.75 4.75
C SER A 107 -16.66 -11.25 4.29
N PHE A 108 -16.00 -10.44 5.10
CA PHE A 108 -14.68 -9.89 4.84
C PHE A 108 -13.78 -10.09 6.04
N LYS A 109 -12.59 -10.65 5.85
CA LYS A 109 -11.63 -10.83 6.95
C LYS A 109 -10.23 -10.44 6.50
N VAL A 110 -9.41 -9.96 7.42
CA VAL A 110 -8.01 -9.60 7.17
C VAL A 110 -7.15 -10.28 8.21
N ILE A 111 -6.11 -10.99 7.77
CA ILE A 111 -5.03 -11.48 8.63
C ILE A 111 -3.77 -10.72 8.23
N TYR A 112 -3.21 -9.97 9.16
CA TYR A 112 -1.92 -9.33 8.96
C TYR A 112 -0.78 -10.31 9.21
N LEU A 113 0.32 -10.06 8.52
CA LEU A 113 1.58 -10.80 8.64
C LEU A 113 2.64 -9.85 9.17
N LYS A 114 3.62 -10.38 9.88
CA LYS A 114 4.82 -9.67 10.27
C LYS A 114 6.02 -10.42 9.70
N SER A 115 6.87 -9.70 8.98
CA SER A 115 8.13 -10.23 8.46
C SER A 115 9.20 -9.15 8.42
N GLY A 116 10.46 -9.57 8.30
CA GLY A 116 11.59 -8.67 8.14
C GLY A 116 11.76 -8.33 6.67
N ARG A 117 11.87 -7.04 6.34
CA ARG A 117 12.13 -6.59 4.98
C ARG A 117 13.24 -5.55 4.96
N ASN A 118 14.07 -5.66 3.94
CA ASN A 118 15.22 -4.79 3.76
C ASN A 118 14.83 -3.49 3.06
N ARG A 119 15.19 -2.37 3.68
CA ARG A 119 15.13 -1.04 3.09
C ARG A 119 16.55 -0.55 2.80
N PRO A 120 16.97 -0.49 1.53
CA PRO A 120 18.23 0.15 1.18
C PRO A 120 18.06 1.67 1.22
N ASP A 121 19.12 2.36 1.63
CA ASP A 121 19.25 3.82 1.57
C ASP A 121 20.61 4.18 0.98
N ILE A 122 20.65 5.27 0.23
CA ILE A 122 21.88 5.77 -0.39
C ILE A 122 22.22 7.10 0.29
N ILE A 123 23.33 7.10 1.01
CA ILE A 123 23.80 8.23 1.78
C ILE A 123 25.04 8.80 1.08
N HIS A 124 25.01 10.10 0.84
CA HIS A 124 26.16 10.87 0.37
C HIS A 124 26.74 11.65 1.55
N PRO A 125 27.70 11.07 2.29
CA PRO A 125 28.30 11.76 3.42
C PRO A 125 29.13 12.94 2.92
N LYS A 126 28.61 14.16 3.09
CA LYS A 126 29.32 15.39 2.71
C LYS A 126 30.64 15.53 3.44
N ASN A 127 31.69 15.97 2.73
CA ASN A 127 32.99 16.34 3.28
C ASN A 127 33.70 15.18 4.00
N LYS A 128 33.46 13.93 3.59
CA LYS A 128 34.09 12.73 4.17
C LYS A 128 35.06 12.04 3.21
N GLU A 129 35.29 12.61 2.04
CA GLU A 129 36.16 12.09 0.98
C GLU A 129 37.59 11.87 1.50
N HIS A 130 38.06 12.81 2.32
CA HIS A 130 39.37 12.75 2.98
C HIS A 130 39.55 11.58 3.96
N LEU A 131 38.46 11.00 4.50
CA LEU A 131 38.55 9.89 5.45
C LEU A 131 38.96 8.57 4.79
N PHE A 132 38.89 8.51 3.47
CA PHE A 132 39.25 7.34 2.69
C PHE A 132 40.46 7.63 1.78
N GLY A 133 41.03 8.83 1.87
CA GLY A 133 42.23 9.24 1.13
C GLY A 133 43.46 8.47 1.63
N GLY A 134 44.14 7.81 0.70
CA GLY A 134 45.27 6.91 1.00
C GLY A 134 45.34 5.76 0.00
N GLU A 135 44.57 4.69 0.23
CA GLU A 135 44.56 3.48 -0.63
C GLU A 135 43.99 3.72 -2.03
N PHE A 136 43.14 4.74 -2.20
CA PHE A 136 42.34 4.92 -3.42
C PHE A 136 42.65 6.21 -4.19
N GLY A 137 43.76 6.89 -3.86
CA GLY A 137 44.11 8.19 -4.45
C GLY A 137 43.22 9.34 -3.98
N ASP A 138 43.09 10.37 -4.81
CA ASP A 138 42.23 11.52 -4.55
C ASP A 138 40.76 11.15 -4.74
N ILE A 139 40.05 11.00 -3.62
CA ILE A 139 38.63 10.67 -3.62
C ILE A 139 37.81 11.94 -3.86
N ILE A 140 36.99 11.91 -4.91
CA ILE A 140 36.17 13.05 -5.35
C ILE A 140 34.72 12.91 -4.84
N ASP A 141 34.22 11.69 -4.66
CA ASP A 141 32.86 11.42 -4.19
C ASP A 141 32.79 10.08 -3.44
N ILE A 142 31.90 10.00 -2.46
CA ILE A 142 31.62 8.80 -1.67
C ILE A 142 30.12 8.56 -1.64
N THR A 143 29.73 7.35 -2.05
CA THR A 143 28.36 6.87 -1.93
C THR A 143 28.31 5.69 -0.98
N LEU A 144 27.61 5.83 0.15
CA LEU A 144 27.35 4.75 1.10
C LEU A 144 25.99 4.13 0.81
N LYS A 145 25.95 2.82 0.59
CA LYS A 145 24.70 2.05 0.54
C LYS A 145 24.49 1.36 1.87
N VAL A 146 23.45 1.75 2.60
CA VAL A 146 23.09 1.20 3.91
C VAL A 146 21.82 0.38 3.76
N GLN A 147 21.73 -0.76 4.44
CA GLN A 147 20.55 -1.60 4.45
C GLN A 147 19.99 -1.69 5.87
N TYR A 148 18.73 -1.30 6.04
CA TYR A 148 18.02 -1.42 7.31
C TYR A 148 17.03 -2.58 7.23
N VAL A 149 17.01 -3.42 8.26
CA VAL A 149 15.93 -4.41 8.45
C VAL A 149 14.79 -3.71 9.17
N MET A 150 13.60 -3.75 8.57
CA MET A 150 12.38 -3.17 9.14
C MET A 150 11.28 -4.22 9.16
N ASN A 151 10.35 -4.09 10.12
CA ASN A 151 9.13 -4.88 10.08
C ASN A 151 8.27 -4.43 8.90
N ALA A 152 7.81 -5.39 8.10
CA ALA A 152 6.74 -5.23 7.13
C ALA A 152 5.46 -5.87 7.66
N PHE A 153 4.36 -5.11 7.61
CA PHE A 153 3.03 -5.57 8.03
C PHE A 153 2.13 -5.80 6.81
N ASP A 154 2.47 -6.83 6.04
CA ASP A 154 1.67 -7.29 4.90
C ASP A 154 0.36 -7.92 5.39
N PHE A 155 -0.56 -8.26 4.48
CA PHE A 155 -1.81 -8.89 4.88
C PHE A 155 -2.41 -9.80 3.81
N PHE A 156 -3.28 -10.69 4.27
CA PHE A 156 -4.21 -11.43 3.45
C PHE A 156 -5.63 -10.98 3.78
N ALA A 157 -6.35 -10.49 2.78
CA ALA A 157 -7.76 -10.17 2.90
C ALA A 157 -8.62 -11.19 2.16
N PHE A 158 -9.67 -11.65 2.82
CA PHE A 158 -10.55 -12.73 2.39
C PHE A 158 -11.93 -12.14 2.15
N ASP A 159 -12.35 -11.99 0.89
CA ASP A 159 -13.71 -11.60 0.56
C ASP A 159 -14.52 -12.84 0.19
N PHE A 160 -15.14 -13.44 1.22
CA PHE A 160 -15.93 -14.66 1.09
C PHE A 160 -17.22 -14.46 0.27
N LYS A 161 -17.68 -13.21 0.12
CA LYS A 161 -18.82 -12.88 -0.73
C LYS A 161 -18.48 -13.03 -2.21
N ASN A 162 -17.26 -12.64 -2.59
CA ASN A 162 -16.81 -12.61 -3.98
C ASN A 162 -15.87 -13.78 -4.34
N ASN A 163 -15.53 -14.64 -3.38
CA ASN A 163 -14.55 -15.74 -3.53
C ASN A 163 -13.17 -15.24 -3.98
N ILE A 164 -12.72 -14.13 -3.37
CA ILE A 164 -11.47 -13.48 -3.70
C ILE A 164 -10.53 -13.47 -2.51
N LEU A 165 -9.30 -13.91 -2.74
CA LEU A 165 -8.17 -13.66 -1.86
C LEU A 165 -7.41 -12.43 -2.37
N VAL A 166 -7.07 -11.54 -1.46
CA VAL A 166 -6.23 -10.37 -1.72
C VAL A 166 -4.94 -10.51 -0.93
N VAL A 167 -3.80 -10.41 -1.62
CA VAL A 167 -2.48 -10.32 -1.00
C VAL A 167 -2.07 -8.85 -1.00
N GLY A 168 -1.94 -8.25 0.18
CA GLY A 168 -1.56 -6.86 0.37
C GLY A 168 -0.14 -6.73 0.87
N MET A 169 0.68 -5.97 0.14
CA MET A 169 2.07 -5.66 0.48
C MET A 169 2.15 -4.28 1.11
N ASP A 170 2.84 -4.20 2.24
CA ASP A 170 3.03 -3.00 3.03
C ASP A 170 4.11 -2.08 2.47
N LEU A 171 3.93 -0.77 2.72
CA LEU A 171 4.89 0.30 2.44
C LEU A 171 5.48 0.25 1.03
N ASP A 172 4.62 0.15 0.01
CA ASP A 172 5.03 0.15 -1.41
C ASP A 172 5.90 1.36 -1.78
N GLY A 173 5.70 2.50 -1.11
CA GLY A 173 6.51 3.71 -1.29
C GLY A 173 7.86 3.72 -0.56
N ILE A 174 8.12 2.76 0.33
CA ILE A 174 9.35 2.71 1.15
C ILE A 174 10.23 1.54 0.74
N PHE A 175 9.65 0.35 0.55
CA PHE A 175 10.41 -0.83 0.16
C PHE A 175 10.61 -0.91 -1.35
N PRO A 176 11.78 -1.39 -1.82
CA PRO A 176 11.99 -1.61 -3.25
C PRO A 176 10.93 -2.54 -3.84
N THR A 177 10.47 -2.22 -5.06
CA THR A 177 9.51 -3.06 -5.81
C THR A 177 9.98 -4.51 -5.94
N ALA A 178 11.28 -4.74 -6.08
CA ALA A 178 11.85 -6.08 -6.17
C ALA A 178 11.68 -6.89 -4.87
N GLU A 179 11.92 -6.27 -3.70
CA GLU A 179 11.76 -6.91 -2.39
C GLU A 179 10.29 -7.23 -2.09
N THR A 180 9.39 -6.29 -2.42
CA THR A 180 7.95 -6.49 -2.26
C THR A 180 7.42 -7.56 -3.23
N ASN A 181 7.89 -7.60 -4.48
CA ASN A 181 7.54 -8.66 -5.44
C ASN A 181 8.05 -10.04 -5.01
N LYS A 182 9.27 -10.13 -4.48
CA LYS A 182 9.83 -11.38 -3.94
C LYS A 182 8.97 -11.91 -2.80
N SER A 183 8.61 -11.04 -1.85
CA SER A 183 7.75 -11.40 -0.72
C SER A 183 6.36 -11.85 -1.18
N GLN A 184 5.74 -11.11 -2.09
CA GLN A 184 4.45 -11.45 -2.69
C GLN A 184 4.48 -12.82 -3.40
N GLY A 185 5.53 -13.09 -4.18
CA GLY A 185 5.71 -14.37 -4.86
C GLY A 185 5.86 -15.55 -3.90
N ASN A 186 6.60 -15.36 -2.79
CA ASN A 186 6.70 -16.35 -1.72
C ASN A 186 5.33 -16.63 -1.09
N TYR A 187 4.57 -15.58 -0.75
CA TYR A 187 3.24 -15.74 -0.18
C TYR A 187 2.29 -16.50 -1.11
N VAL A 188 2.25 -16.16 -2.39
CA VAL A 188 1.41 -16.88 -3.37
C VAL A 188 1.81 -18.34 -3.51
N ARG A 189 3.12 -18.63 -3.53
CA ARG A 189 3.63 -20.01 -3.54
C ARG A 189 3.16 -20.78 -2.31
N ASP A 190 3.27 -20.19 -1.13
CA ASP A 190 3.01 -20.85 0.14
C ASP A 190 1.49 -21.03 0.38
N LEU A 191 0.68 -20.02 0.04
CA LEU A 191 -0.79 -20.11 0.01
C LEU A 191 -1.28 -21.21 -0.94
N ARG A 192 -0.67 -21.32 -2.13
CA ARG A 192 -0.99 -22.37 -3.10
C ARG A 192 -0.75 -23.76 -2.50
N LYS A 193 0.37 -23.95 -1.79
CA LYS A 193 0.69 -25.21 -1.13
C LYS A 193 -0.28 -25.52 0.02
N LEU A 194 -0.58 -24.54 0.88
CA LEU A 194 -1.56 -24.68 1.97
C LEU A 194 -2.94 -25.16 1.47
N ALA A 195 -3.41 -24.59 0.36
CA ALA A 195 -4.70 -24.92 -0.22
C ALA A 195 -4.66 -26.13 -1.17
N ASN A 196 -3.49 -26.68 -1.48
CA ASN A 196 -3.29 -27.70 -2.52
C ASN A 196 -3.85 -27.26 -3.90
N LEU A 197 -3.59 -26.01 -4.27
CA LEU A 197 -4.02 -25.44 -5.56
C LEU A 197 -2.98 -25.73 -6.64
N GLN A 198 -3.41 -26.03 -7.86
CA GLN A 198 -2.48 -26.20 -8.99
C GLN A 198 -1.83 -24.88 -9.40
N SER A 199 -2.62 -23.81 -9.43
CA SER A 199 -2.15 -22.47 -9.77
C SER A 199 -2.93 -21.41 -9.03
N LEU A 200 -2.29 -20.25 -8.85
CA LEU A 200 -2.89 -19.06 -8.27
C LEU A 200 -2.41 -17.87 -9.10
N LYS A 201 -3.25 -17.39 -10.02
CA LYS A 201 -2.91 -16.32 -10.97
C LYS A 201 -3.57 -15.01 -10.54
N ALA A 202 -2.81 -13.93 -10.55
CA ALA A 202 -3.33 -12.62 -10.24
C ALA A 202 -4.33 -12.19 -11.32
N LYS A 203 -5.45 -11.58 -10.91
CA LYS A 203 -6.41 -10.98 -11.84
C LYS A 203 -5.75 -9.81 -12.57
N ASN A 204 -6.02 -9.72 -13.86
CA ASN A 204 -5.73 -8.51 -14.63
C ASN A 204 -6.75 -7.43 -14.23
N LEU A 205 -6.27 -6.25 -13.85
CA LEU A 205 -7.03 -5.08 -13.42
C LEU A 205 -7.12 -4.02 -14.52
N ARG A 206 -6.77 -4.38 -15.77
CA ARG A 206 -6.77 -3.45 -16.91
C ARG A 206 -8.12 -2.75 -17.10
N ASN A 207 -9.22 -3.47 -16.90
CA ASN A 207 -10.58 -2.94 -17.06
C ASN A 207 -10.95 -1.95 -15.96
N CYS A 208 -10.38 -2.09 -14.76
CA CYS A 208 -10.61 -1.14 -13.67
C CYS A 208 -10.27 0.28 -14.08
N VAL A 209 -9.29 0.49 -14.97
CA VAL A 209 -8.83 1.83 -15.33
C VAL A 209 -9.95 2.64 -15.97
N ALA A 210 -10.53 2.13 -17.06
CA ALA A 210 -11.61 2.82 -17.77
C ALA A 210 -12.89 2.87 -16.92
N ASN A 211 -13.24 1.76 -16.24
CA ASN A 211 -14.44 1.72 -15.41
C ASN A 211 -14.38 2.73 -14.25
N LEU A 212 -13.22 2.92 -13.62
CA LEU A 212 -13.03 3.94 -12.58
C LEU A 212 -13.02 5.36 -13.16
N GLU A 213 -12.48 5.57 -14.36
CA GLU A 213 -12.53 6.88 -15.03
C GLU A 213 -13.98 7.32 -15.29
N PHE A 214 -14.85 6.41 -15.73
CA PHE A 214 -16.25 6.72 -16.05
C PHE A 214 -17.18 6.77 -14.82
N GLU A 215 -16.79 6.16 -13.70
CA GLU A 215 -17.58 6.24 -12.48
C GLU A 215 -17.65 7.69 -11.97
N LYS A 216 -18.87 8.18 -11.76
CA LYS A 216 -19.13 9.57 -11.33
C LYS A 216 -18.71 9.85 -9.89
N ILE A 217 -18.83 8.85 -9.01
CA ILE A 217 -18.49 9.00 -7.59
C ILE A 217 -16.98 9.15 -7.45
N GLY A 218 -16.55 10.12 -6.64
CA GLY A 218 -15.14 10.42 -6.39
C GLY A 218 -14.50 11.32 -7.45
N SER A 219 -13.27 11.76 -7.17
CA SER A 219 -12.51 12.68 -8.01
C SER A 219 -11.33 11.97 -8.65
N VAL A 220 -11.16 12.13 -9.97
CA VAL A 220 -9.95 11.65 -10.64
C VAL A 220 -8.79 12.61 -10.38
N LEU A 221 -7.76 12.14 -9.69
CA LEU A 221 -6.59 12.94 -9.31
C LEU A 221 -5.46 12.85 -10.34
N ASN A 222 -5.38 11.74 -11.07
CA ASN A 222 -4.45 11.54 -12.19
C ASN A 222 -5.03 10.46 -13.11
N HIS A 223 -4.84 10.60 -14.41
CA HIS A 223 -5.03 9.52 -15.36
C HIS A 223 -3.91 9.50 -16.40
N SER A 224 -3.83 8.41 -17.14
CA SER A 224 -2.97 8.30 -18.30
C SER A 224 -3.73 7.63 -19.44
N PHE A 225 -3.70 8.23 -20.63
CA PHE A 225 -4.42 7.72 -21.79
C PHE A 225 -3.69 8.02 -23.10
N MET A 226 -4.05 7.26 -24.13
CA MET A 226 -3.63 7.49 -25.50
C MET A 226 -4.87 7.61 -26.39
N THR A 227 -4.89 8.55 -27.32
CA THR A 227 -5.96 8.67 -28.31
C THR A 227 -5.83 7.62 -29.41
N ALA A 228 -6.95 7.20 -30.02
CA ALA A 228 -6.98 6.15 -31.05
C ALA A 228 -6.06 6.42 -32.27
N ASP A 229 -5.84 7.69 -32.62
CA ASP A 229 -4.91 8.14 -33.67
C ASP A 229 -3.42 8.06 -33.26
N ARG A 230 -3.13 7.68 -32.01
CA ARG A 230 -1.80 7.73 -31.37
C ARG A 230 -1.14 9.12 -31.41
N GLY A 231 -1.90 10.16 -31.75
CA GLY A 231 -1.40 11.53 -31.92
C GLY A 231 -1.15 12.23 -30.58
N PHE A 232 -1.79 11.74 -29.50
CA PHE A 232 -1.71 12.36 -28.18
C PHE A 232 -1.53 11.32 -27.08
N ASN A 233 -0.57 11.57 -26.19
CA ASN A 233 -0.35 10.83 -24.96
C ASN A 233 -0.29 11.83 -23.80
N HIS A 234 -1.10 11.60 -22.77
CA HIS A 234 -1.13 12.46 -21.60
C HIS A 234 -1.03 11.66 -20.31
N ALA A 235 -0.23 12.17 -19.38
CA ALA A 235 -0.19 11.75 -17.99
C ALA A 235 -0.40 12.99 -17.13
N GLY A 236 -1.67 13.27 -16.80
CA GLY A 236 -2.09 14.48 -16.10
C GLY A 236 -2.06 14.29 -14.60
N ASN A 237 -1.50 15.25 -13.87
CA ASN A 237 -1.66 15.35 -12.42
C ASN A 237 -2.61 16.48 -12.09
N SER A 238 -3.51 16.27 -11.14
CA SER A 238 -4.27 17.36 -10.55
C SER A 238 -3.31 18.38 -9.90
N ILE A 239 -3.51 19.65 -10.22
CA ILE A 239 -2.71 20.78 -9.70
C ILE A 239 -2.96 20.96 -8.19
N THR A 240 -4.13 20.55 -7.71
CA THR A 240 -4.51 20.58 -6.28
C THR A 240 -4.95 19.20 -5.80
N SER A 241 -4.79 18.90 -4.52
CA SER A 241 -4.98 17.54 -3.97
C SER A 241 -6.43 17.00 -4.01
N ASN A 242 -7.41 17.77 -4.49
CA ASN A 242 -8.81 17.34 -4.57
C ASN A 242 -9.55 17.76 -5.85
N GLN A 243 -8.90 18.41 -6.82
CA GLN A 243 -9.57 18.79 -8.06
C GLN A 243 -9.65 17.58 -8.99
N ASP A 244 -10.84 17.36 -9.54
CA ASP A 244 -11.06 16.34 -10.56
C ASP A 244 -10.51 16.81 -11.90
N ILE A 245 -9.54 16.08 -12.44
CA ILE A 245 -8.87 16.41 -13.71
C ILE A 245 -9.81 16.27 -14.91
N ARG A 246 -10.90 15.52 -14.79
CA ARG A 246 -11.90 15.41 -15.86
C ARG A 246 -12.58 16.75 -16.16
N ASN A 247 -12.55 17.67 -15.19
CA ASN A 247 -13.10 19.00 -15.33
C ASN A 247 -12.11 20.01 -15.91
N ASP A 248 -10.84 19.65 -16.07
CA ASP A 248 -9.81 20.50 -16.68
C ASP A 248 -10.08 20.66 -18.18
N ASP A 249 -9.96 21.88 -18.69
CA ASP A 249 -10.14 22.19 -20.11
C ASP A 249 -9.08 21.49 -20.97
N PHE A 250 -7.86 21.32 -20.44
CA PHE A 250 -6.80 20.57 -21.14
C PHE A 250 -7.21 19.11 -21.39
N HIS A 251 -7.84 18.48 -20.40
CA HIS A 251 -8.34 17.12 -20.57
C HIS A 251 -9.48 17.09 -21.59
N LYS A 252 -10.50 17.96 -21.41
CA LYS A 252 -11.66 18.02 -22.31
C LYS A 252 -11.25 18.23 -23.77
N ASP A 253 -10.31 19.15 -24.01
CA ASP A 253 -9.80 19.42 -25.35
C ASP A 253 -8.97 18.26 -25.89
N GLY A 254 -8.15 17.63 -25.04
CA GLY A 254 -7.29 16.50 -25.42
C GLY A 254 -8.03 15.23 -25.85
N ILE A 255 -9.26 15.02 -25.36
CA ILE A 255 -10.13 13.89 -25.74
C ILE A 255 -11.31 14.30 -26.62
N LYS A 256 -11.44 15.58 -26.97
CA LYS A 256 -12.57 16.09 -27.75
C LYS A 256 -12.68 15.34 -29.08
N ASP A 257 -13.84 14.74 -29.32
CA ASP A 257 -14.16 13.96 -30.52
C ASP A 257 -13.21 12.75 -30.76
N LYS A 258 -12.52 12.27 -29.72
CA LYS A 258 -11.59 11.13 -29.80
C LYS A 258 -11.93 10.06 -28.76
N GLU A 259 -11.76 8.79 -29.13
CA GLU A 259 -11.72 7.71 -28.15
C GLU A 259 -10.36 7.68 -27.45
N ALA A 260 -10.40 7.63 -26.12
CA ALA A 260 -9.23 7.56 -25.25
C ALA A 260 -9.08 6.16 -24.66
N ASP A 261 -7.94 5.52 -24.90
CA ASP A 261 -7.56 4.29 -24.24
C ASP A 261 -6.76 4.61 -22.97
N PHE A 262 -7.45 4.61 -21.83
CA PHE A 262 -6.87 4.87 -20.52
C PHE A 262 -6.05 3.69 -20.04
N TYR A 263 -4.79 3.89 -19.68
CA TYR A 263 -3.88 2.85 -19.14
C TYR A 263 -3.39 3.15 -17.71
N GLY A 264 -3.83 4.26 -17.12
CA GLY A 264 -3.60 4.56 -15.71
C GLY A 264 -4.66 5.46 -15.11
N ILE A 265 -4.99 5.22 -13.83
CA ILE A 265 -5.93 6.00 -13.04
C ILE A 265 -5.45 6.12 -11.59
N LYS A 266 -5.63 7.30 -10.99
CA LYS A 266 -5.55 7.58 -9.55
C LYS A 266 -6.81 8.33 -9.17
N LYS A 267 -7.65 7.72 -8.34
CA LYS A 267 -8.98 8.23 -8.00
C LYS A 267 -9.17 8.31 -6.49
N LEU A 268 -9.76 9.40 -6.03
CA LEU A 268 -10.08 9.66 -4.64
C LEU A 268 -11.57 9.45 -4.41
N PHE A 269 -11.91 8.66 -3.39
CA PHE A 269 -13.25 8.45 -2.90
C PHE A 269 -13.38 9.07 -1.51
N PRO A 270 -14.26 10.07 -1.33
CA PRO A 270 -14.65 10.49 0.00
C PRO A 270 -15.54 9.41 0.62
N LEU A 271 -15.29 9.08 1.88
CA LEU A 271 -16.12 8.22 2.71
C LEU A 271 -16.72 9.03 3.86
N GLU A 272 -17.58 8.39 4.64
CA GLU A 272 -18.11 8.95 5.89
C GLU A 272 -16.98 9.28 6.89
N ASN A 273 -17.25 10.18 7.84
CA ASN A 273 -16.30 10.60 8.89
C ASN A 273 -15.00 11.21 8.36
N ASP A 274 -15.07 11.93 7.24
CA ASP A 274 -13.93 12.58 6.57
C ASP A 274 -12.80 11.62 6.15
N GLU A 275 -13.05 10.31 6.13
CA GLU A 275 -12.10 9.34 5.59
C GLU A 275 -12.01 9.49 4.06
N LYS A 276 -10.81 9.30 3.51
CA LYS A 276 -10.56 9.36 2.08
C LYS A 276 -9.84 8.10 1.63
N VAL A 277 -10.33 7.47 0.57
CA VAL A 277 -9.64 6.33 -0.05
C VAL A 277 -9.07 6.79 -1.38
N VAL A 278 -7.78 6.57 -1.59
CA VAL A 278 -7.14 6.80 -2.88
C VAL A 278 -6.81 5.44 -3.50
N LEU A 279 -7.40 5.16 -4.66
CA LEU A 279 -7.12 3.97 -5.47
C LEU A 279 -6.27 4.35 -6.66
N THR A 280 -5.19 3.63 -6.90
CA THR A 280 -4.36 3.79 -8.10
C THR A 280 -4.23 2.46 -8.82
N VAL A 281 -4.58 2.44 -10.11
CA VAL A 281 -4.42 1.28 -11.00
C VAL A 281 -3.78 1.78 -12.28
N ARG A 282 -2.51 1.41 -12.53
CA ARG A 282 -1.76 1.95 -13.67
C ARG A 282 -0.64 1.05 -14.13
N MET A 283 -0.27 1.21 -15.39
CA MET A 283 0.98 0.71 -15.98
C MET A 283 1.78 1.87 -16.56
N THR A 284 3.06 1.65 -16.88
CA THR A 284 3.84 2.66 -17.60
C THR A 284 3.43 2.69 -19.07
N PHE A 285 3.70 3.81 -19.76
CA PHE A 285 3.50 3.88 -21.21
C PHE A 285 4.33 2.84 -21.98
N ARG A 286 5.50 2.46 -21.45
CA ARG A 286 6.32 1.39 -22.02
C ARG A 286 5.59 0.05 -21.97
N ASP A 287 5.02 -0.28 -20.82
CA ASP A 287 4.28 -1.54 -20.62
C ASP A 287 2.99 -1.58 -21.44
N TYR A 288 2.31 -0.43 -21.53
CA TYR A 288 1.10 -0.27 -22.33
C TYR A 288 1.31 -0.60 -23.81
N LYS A 289 2.49 -0.29 -24.37
CA LYS A 289 2.83 -0.64 -25.75
C LYS A 289 3.05 -2.13 -26.00
N LEU A 290 3.19 -2.94 -24.95
CA LEU A 290 3.39 -4.37 -25.10
C LEU A 290 2.07 -5.07 -25.48
N PRO A 291 2.12 -6.12 -26.32
CA PRO A 291 0.95 -6.95 -26.58
C PRO A 291 0.39 -7.53 -25.28
N ASN A 292 -0.93 -7.53 -25.12
CA ASN A 292 -1.63 -8.08 -23.94
C ASN A 292 -1.22 -7.42 -22.61
N ALA A 293 -0.93 -6.12 -22.63
CA ALA A 293 -0.57 -5.36 -21.44
C ALA A 293 -1.59 -5.56 -20.30
N SER A 294 -1.08 -5.92 -19.13
CA SER A 294 -1.89 -6.30 -17.96
C SER A 294 -1.45 -5.52 -16.73
N ILE A 295 -2.39 -5.22 -15.85
CA ILE A 295 -2.13 -4.57 -14.55
C ILE A 295 -2.45 -5.59 -13.46
N TYR A 296 -1.47 -6.04 -12.69
CA TYR A 296 -1.70 -7.11 -11.69
C TYR A 296 -1.91 -6.62 -10.26
N SER A 297 -1.79 -5.32 -10.03
CA SER A 297 -1.91 -4.73 -8.70
C SER A 297 -2.58 -3.36 -8.69
N ALA A 298 -3.25 -3.06 -7.59
CA ALA A 298 -3.70 -1.71 -7.26
C ALA A 298 -2.93 -1.19 -6.04
N LEU A 299 -2.75 0.13 -5.95
CA LEU A 299 -2.28 0.79 -4.74
C LEU A 299 -3.47 1.42 -4.02
N ILE A 300 -3.60 1.10 -2.74
CA ILE A 300 -4.59 1.65 -1.81
C ILE A 300 -3.86 2.61 -0.87
N ASP A 301 -4.32 3.84 -0.79
CA ASP A 301 -3.69 4.89 0.01
C ASP A 301 -4.71 5.79 0.73
N ASN A 302 -4.25 6.57 1.70
CA ASN A 302 -5.04 7.46 2.58
C ASN A 302 -6.13 6.80 3.44
N VAL A 303 -6.25 5.47 3.42
CA VAL A 303 -7.23 4.71 4.21
C VAL A 303 -6.87 4.75 5.69
N THR A 304 -7.86 4.94 6.55
CA THR A 304 -7.66 5.06 8.01
C THR A 304 -8.52 4.11 8.83
N SER A 305 -9.36 3.30 8.19
CA SER A 305 -10.22 2.33 8.85
C SER A 305 -10.29 0.99 8.11
N TYR A 306 -10.74 -0.04 8.83
CA TYR A 306 -11.04 -1.35 8.26
C TYR A 306 -12.15 -1.29 7.22
N ASN A 307 -13.19 -0.47 7.45
CA ASN A 307 -14.28 -0.27 6.49
C ASN A 307 -13.77 0.44 5.23
N GLY A 308 -12.85 1.40 5.37
CA GLY A 308 -12.18 2.03 4.24
C GLY A 308 -11.37 1.03 3.41
N LEU A 309 -10.63 0.11 4.05
CA LEU A 309 -9.87 -0.94 3.35
C LEU A 309 -10.80 -1.91 2.62
N LYS A 310 -11.88 -2.35 3.29
CA LYS A 310 -12.92 -3.20 2.72
C LYS A 310 -13.58 -2.53 1.51
N TYR A 311 -13.94 -1.26 1.64
CA TYR A 311 -14.49 -0.44 0.55
C TYR A 311 -13.52 -0.35 -0.62
N ALA A 312 -12.25 -0.03 -0.37
CA ALA A 312 -11.19 0.09 -1.37
C ALA A 312 -11.03 -1.20 -2.17
N ILE A 313 -10.91 -2.34 -1.49
CA ILE A 313 -10.78 -3.66 -2.11
C ILE A 313 -12.02 -4.01 -2.93
N ARG A 314 -13.22 -3.82 -2.38
CA ARG A 314 -14.47 -4.12 -3.08
C ARG A 314 -14.71 -3.21 -4.28
N LYS A 315 -14.26 -1.95 -4.24
CA LYS A 315 -14.32 -1.05 -5.39
C LYS A 315 -13.45 -1.54 -6.55
N VAL A 316 -12.26 -2.07 -6.29
CA VAL A 316 -11.45 -2.70 -7.34
C VAL A 316 -12.14 -3.92 -7.92
N ILE A 317 -12.73 -4.78 -7.07
CA ILE A 317 -13.47 -5.98 -7.51
C ILE A 317 -14.66 -5.58 -8.39
N GLU A 318 -15.47 -4.62 -7.93
CA GLU A 318 -16.65 -4.10 -8.63
C GLU A 318 -16.28 -3.58 -10.02
N HIS A 319 -15.19 -2.83 -10.15
CA HIS A 319 -14.78 -2.22 -11.41
C HIS A 319 -13.93 -3.13 -12.30
N ASN A 320 -13.64 -4.37 -11.89
CA ASN A 320 -12.88 -5.33 -12.70
C ASN A 320 -13.79 -6.25 -13.53
N HIS A 321 -14.66 -5.66 -14.34
CA HIS A 321 -15.56 -6.37 -15.27
C HIS A 321 -15.30 -5.91 -16.71
N ASN A 322 -15.69 -6.73 -17.69
CA ASN A 322 -15.72 -6.35 -19.11
C ASN A 322 -16.99 -5.54 -19.41
#